data_AF-A0A429ZNU8-F1
#
_entry.id   AF-A0A429ZNU8-F1
#
_cell.length_a   1.000
_cell.length_b   1.000
_cell.length_c   1.000
_cell.angle_alpha   90.00
_cell.angle_beta   90.00
_cell.angle_gamma   90.00
#
_symmetry.space_group_name_H-M   'P 1'
#
loop_
_entity.id
_entity.type
_entity.pdbx_description
1 polymer ?
#
loop_
_entity_poly.entity_id
_entity_poly.type
_entity_poly.pdbx_seq_one_letter_code
_entity_poly.pdbx_strand_id
1 'polypeptide(L)'
;MLKDNGRYSLSEIEFCLKNKSVLQQRAEATGNMSATVETVIDAENCLSKANLTANQSVVLQLRWLYNFTLKECGNILGVSVEAVRQSENSAKIKIQKVLDVWNEELLING
;
A
#
# COMPACT_ATOMS: atom_id res chain seq x y z
N MET A 1 -18.73 2.66 -3.76
CA MET A 1 -17.84 3.46 -4.63
C MET A 1 -16.87 4.22 -3.74
N LEU A 2 -15.56 4.15 -4.00
CA LEU A 2 -14.51 4.98 -3.39
C LEU A 2 -14.62 6.48 -3.76
N LYS A 3 -15.84 6.92 -4.12
CA LYS A 3 -16.21 8.26 -4.54
C LYS A 3 -16.73 9.12 -3.39
N ASP A 4 -16.47 8.77 -2.14
CA ASP A 4 -16.94 9.64 -1.06
C ASP A 4 -16.12 10.94 -0.99
N ASN A 5 -14.92 11.01 -1.60
CA ASN A 5 -14.20 12.28 -1.84
C ASN A 5 -13.23 12.29 -3.05
N GLY A 6 -13.22 11.26 -3.90
CA GLY A 6 -12.43 11.26 -5.15
C GLY A 6 -10.91 11.33 -4.99
N ARG A 7 -10.35 10.91 -3.84
CA ARG A 7 -8.90 10.91 -3.60
C ARG A 7 -8.42 9.61 -2.96
N TYR A 8 -7.36 9.04 -3.50
CA TYR A 8 -6.61 7.96 -2.89
C TYR A 8 -5.64 8.51 -1.83
N SER A 9 -5.56 7.87 -0.66
CA SER A 9 -4.58 8.20 0.39
C SER A 9 -3.61 7.06 0.67
N LEU A 10 -2.37 7.40 1.05
CA LEU A 10 -1.36 6.42 1.46
C LEU A 10 -1.83 5.53 2.62
N SER A 11 -2.59 6.09 3.56
CA SER A 11 -3.19 5.36 4.69
C SER A 11 -4.17 4.29 4.24
N GLU A 12 -4.97 4.54 3.21
CA GLU A 12 -5.91 3.56 2.67
C GLU A 12 -5.18 2.45 1.92
N ILE A 13 -4.15 2.79 1.13
CA ILE A 13 -3.29 1.79 0.47
C ILE A 13 -2.63 0.88 1.52
N GLU A 14 -2.02 1.47 2.55
CA GLU A 14 -1.38 0.73 3.64
C GLU A 14 -2.41 -0.16 4.37
N PHE A 15 -3.61 0.36 4.66
CA PHE A 15 -4.68 -0.39 5.31
C PHE A 15 -5.14 -1.58 4.46
N CYS A 16 -5.37 -1.38 3.16
CA CYS A 16 -5.84 -2.43 2.26
C CYS A 16 -4.83 -3.56 2.12
N LEU A 17 -3.55 -3.22 2.02
CA LEU A 17 -2.47 -4.21 1.91
C LEU A 17 -2.28 -5.00 3.21
N LYS A 18 -2.35 -4.32 4.37
CA LYS A 18 -2.26 -4.96 5.70
C LYS A 18 -3.41 -5.93 5.96
N ASN A 19 -4.61 -5.59 5.49
CA ASN A 19 -5.83 -6.31 5.83
C ASN A 19 -6.39 -7.11 4.66
N LYS A 20 -5.61 -7.35 3.59
CA LYS A 20 -6.08 -7.97 2.34
C LYS A 20 -6.89 -9.25 2.58
N SER A 21 -6.38 -10.16 3.40
CA SER A 21 -7.05 -11.43 3.71
C SER A 21 -8.38 -11.24 4.44
N VAL A 22 -8.43 -10.32 5.42
CA VAL A 22 -9.63 -10.01 6.19
C VAL A 22 -10.67 -9.29 5.34
N LEU A 23 -10.23 -8.36 4.50
CA LEU A 23 -11.07 -7.64 3.55
C LEU A 23 -11.69 -8.60 2.53
N GLN A 24 -10.92 -9.54 2.00
CA GLN A 24 -11.41 -10.56 1.09
C GLN A 24 -12.47 -11.47 1.75
N GLN A 25 -12.22 -11.96 2.97
CA GLN A 25 -13.20 -12.77 3.71
C GLN A 25 -14.49 -11.99 4.03
N ARG A 26 -14.37 -10.70 4.38
CA ARG A 26 -15.53 -9.85 4.66
C ARG A 26 -16.34 -9.55 3.41
N ALA A 27 -15.67 -9.33 2.28
CA ALA A 27 -16.29 -9.16 0.98
C ALA A 27 -17.08 -10.40 0.55
N GLU A 28 -16.50 -11.59 0.74
CA GLU A 28 -17.15 -12.88 0.55
C GLU A 28 -18.38 -13.06 1.44
N ALA A 29 -18.28 -12.71 2.74
CA ALA A 29 -19.37 -12.88 3.70
C ALA A 29 -20.53 -11.88 3.52
N THR A 30 -20.26 -10.67 3.02
CA THR A 30 -21.27 -9.59 2.91
C THR A 30 -21.88 -9.45 1.51
N GLY A 31 -21.35 -10.17 0.52
CA GLY A 31 -21.74 -10.02 -0.89
C GLY A 31 -21.29 -8.70 -1.53
N ASN A 32 -20.62 -7.82 -0.78
CA ASN A 32 -20.08 -6.55 -1.27
C ASN A 32 -18.66 -6.72 -1.84
N MET A 33 -18.52 -7.64 -2.80
CA MET A 33 -17.22 -7.97 -3.38
C MET A 33 -16.62 -6.82 -4.18
N SER A 34 -17.43 -6.08 -4.96
CA SER A 34 -16.88 -5.15 -5.96
C SER A 34 -16.04 -4.04 -5.33
N ALA A 35 -16.56 -3.33 -4.33
CA ALA A 35 -15.87 -2.20 -3.74
C ALA A 35 -14.57 -2.59 -3.03
N THR A 36 -14.59 -3.72 -2.30
CA THR A 36 -13.40 -4.19 -1.57
C THR A 36 -12.35 -4.78 -2.51
N VAL A 37 -12.77 -5.53 -3.54
CA VAL A 37 -11.86 -6.09 -4.55
C VAL A 37 -11.23 -4.97 -5.39
N GLU A 38 -12.00 -3.99 -5.82
CA GLU A 38 -11.51 -2.80 -6.53
C GLU A 38 -10.42 -2.07 -5.71
N THR A 39 -10.63 -1.86 -4.40
CA THR A 39 -9.66 -1.13 -3.57
C THR A 39 -8.35 -1.90 -3.40
N VAL A 40 -8.42 -3.23 -3.28
CA VAL A 40 -7.23 -4.09 -3.19
C VAL A 40 -6.48 -4.09 -4.53
N ILE A 41 -7.20 -4.18 -5.65
CA ILE A 41 -6.61 -4.11 -6.99
C ILE A 41 -5.91 -2.76 -7.20
N ASP A 42 -6.55 -1.65 -6.81
CA ASP A 42 -5.96 -0.32 -6.91
C ASP A 42 -4.70 -0.19 -6.05
N ALA A 43 -4.68 -0.78 -4.85
CA ALA A 43 -3.49 -0.82 -4.01
C ALA A 43 -2.34 -1.63 -4.63
N GLU A 44 -2.64 -2.78 -5.24
CA GLU A 44 -1.64 -3.59 -5.95
C GLU A 44 -1.12 -2.87 -7.20
N ASN A 45 -2.01 -2.22 -7.96
CA ASN A 45 -1.65 -1.39 -9.10
C ASN A 45 -0.79 -0.19 -8.70
N CYS A 46 -1.08 0.42 -7.55
CA CYS A 46 -0.29 1.54 -7.05
C CYS A 46 1.15 1.08 -6.73
N LEU A 47 1.30 -0.08 -6.07
CA LEU A 47 2.61 -0.66 -5.80
C LEU A 47 3.39 -1.01 -7.07
N SER A 48 2.73 -1.57 -8.09
CA SER A 48 3.38 -1.93 -9.35
C SER A 48 3.85 -0.69 -10.12
N LYS A 49 3.10 0.41 -10.08
CA LYS A 49 3.48 1.69 -10.70
C LYS A 49 4.50 2.50 -9.90
N ALA A 50 4.64 2.28 -8.60
CA ALA A 50 5.56 3.02 -7.74
C ALA A 50 7.05 2.77 -8.06
N ASN A 51 7.36 1.79 -8.92
CA ASN A 51 8.73 1.46 -9.35
C ASN A 51 9.69 1.32 -8.15
N LEU A 52 9.26 0.52 -7.18
CA LEU A 52 10.02 0.23 -5.97
C LEU A 52 11.25 -0.62 -6.30
N THR A 53 12.36 -0.37 -5.62
CA THR A 53 13.51 -1.29 -5.70
C THR A 53 13.17 -2.62 -5.00
N ALA A 54 13.96 -3.66 -5.25
CA ALA A 54 13.79 -4.93 -4.56
C ALA A 54 13.82 -4.76 -3.03
N ASN A 55 14.79 -3.99 -2.50
CA ASN A 55 14.89 -3.71 -1.07
C ASN A 55 13.67 -2.94 -0.53
N GLN A 56 13.16 -1.96 -1.27
CA GLN A 56 11.96 -1.21 -0.87
C GLN A 56 10.74 -2.14 -0.81
N SER A 57 10.58 -2.99 -1.83
CA SER A 57 9.48 -3.95 -1.92
C SER A 57 9.52 -4.96 -0.77
N VAL A 58 10.70 -5.50 -0.45
CA VAL A 58 10.88 -6.45 0.65
C VAL A 58 10.60 -5.78 2.01
N VAL A 59 11.09 -4.56 2.23
CA VAL A 59 10.81 -3.82 3.46
C VAL A 59 9.32 -3.57 3.63
N LEU A 60 8.61 -3.16 2.57
CA LEU A 60 7.16 -2.98 2.65
C LEU A 60 6.43 -4.29 2.92
N GLN A 61 6.81 -5.42 2.30
CA GLN A 61 6.19 -6.71 2.60
C GLN A 61 6.38 -7.10 4.07
N LEU A 62 7.60 -6.99 4.60
CA LEU A 62 7.86 -7.29 6.02
C LEU A 62 7.05 -6.39 6.97
N ARG A 63 6.95 -5.10 6.66
CA ARG A 63 6.29 -4.11 7.52
C ARG A 63 4.77 -4.13 7.40
N TRP A 64 4.24 -4.34 6.20
CA TRP A 64 2.80 -4.19 5.91
C TRP A 64 2.10 -5.53 5.81
N LEU A 65 2.71 -6.56 5.22
CA LEU A 65 2.06 -7.87 5.10
C LEU A 65 2.30 -8.75 6.33
N TYR A 66 3.56 -8.79 6.81
CA TYR A 66 3.95 -9.67 7.92
C TYR A 66 3.97 -8.97 9.28
N ASN A 67 3.67 -7.67 9.32
CA ASN A 67 3.58 -6.85 10.53
C ASN A 67 4.83 -6.86 11.44
N PHE A 68 6.02 -7.07 10.86
CA PHE A 68 7.28 -7.00 11.60
C PHE A 68 7.59 -5.56 12.01
N THR A 69 8.24 -5.40 13.15
CA THR A 69 8.81 -4.14 13.60
C THR A 69 10.04 -3.75 12.77
N LEU A 70 10.43 -2.48 12.77
CA LEU A 70 11.66 -2.02 12.11
C LEU A 70 12.91 -2.78 12.60
N LYS A 71 12.92 -3.14 13.90
CA LYS A 71 14.02 -3.90 14.50
C LYS A 71 14.08 -5.31 13.97
N GLU A 72 12.94 -6.01 13.90
CA GLU A 72 12.86 -7.35 13.32
C GLU A 72 13.23 -7.36 11.85
N CYS A 73 12.74 -6.38 11.07
CA CYS A 73 13.15 -6.23 9.67
C CYS A 73 14.67 -6.03 9.54
N GLY A 74 15.29 -5.21 10.41
CA GLY A 74 16.74 -5.00 10.41
C GLY A 74 17.50 -6.30 10.67
N ASN A 75 17.03 -7.09 11.64
CA ASN A 75 17.59 -8.41 11.93
C ASN A 75 17.43 -9.40 10.78
N ILE A 76 16.25 -9.44 10.13
CA ILE A 76 15.96 -10.34 9.00
C ILE A 76 16.82 -9.98 7.77
N LEU A 77 16.99 -8.69 7.51
CA LEU A 77 17.70 -8.19 6.33
C LEU A 77 19.20 -7.99 6.55
N GLY A 78 19.69 -8.15 7.79
CA GLY A 78 21.10 -7.91 8.12
C GLY A 78 21.53 -6.45 7.96
N VAL A 79 20.62 -5.49 8.14
CA VAL A 79 20.87 -4.05 8.00
C VAL A 79 20.44 -3.29 9.24
N SER A 80 20.89 -2.04 9.38
CA SER A 80 20.50 -1.20 10.51
C SER A 80 19.01 -0.86 10.48
N VAL A 81 18.43 -0.64 11.67
CA VAL A 81 17.04 -0.18 11.83
C VAL A 81 16.79 1.12 11.04
N GLU A 82 17.78 2.00 10.99
CA GLU A 82 17.71 3.25 10.25
C GLU A 82 17.68 3.03 8.73
N ALA A 83 18.45 2.07 8.21
CA ALA A 83 18.39 1.70 6.79
C ALA A 83 17.00 1.14 6.41
N VAL A 84 16.38 0.34 7.28
CA VAL A 84 15.00 -0.13 7.08
C VAL A 84 14.03 1.06 7.05
N ARG A 85 14.14 1.99 8.02
CA ARG A 85 13.29 3.18 8.09
C ARG A 85 13.41 4.04 6.83
N GLN A 86 14.62 4.28 6.35
CA GLN A 86 14.87 5.06 5.14
C GLN A 86 14.32 4.37 3.89
N SER A 87 14.46 3.05 3.80
CA SER A 87 13.87 2.25 2.71
C SER A 87 12.34 2.33 2.72
N GLU A 88 11.71 2.17 3.89
CA GLU A 88 10.26 2.29 4.06
C GLU A 88 9.76 3.69 3.66
N ASN A 89 10.42 4.75 4.16
CA ASN A 89 10.05 6.13 3.84
C ASN A 89 10.22 6.45 2.35
N SER A 90 11.31 5.99 1.74
CA SER A 90 11.53 6.19 0.30
C SER A 90 10.48 5.47 -0.55
N ALA A 91 10.05 4.28 -0.12
CA ALA A 91 8.98 3.55 -0.77
C ALA A 91 7.63 4.29 -0.64
N LYS A 92 7.31 4.79 0.56
CA LYS A 92 6.11 5.61 0.82
C LYS A 92 6.07 6.87 -0.07
N ILE A 93 7.18 7.56 -0.24
CA ILE A 93 7.28 8.74 -1.13
C ILE A 93 6.98 8.36 -2.58
N LYS A 94 7.49 7.22 -3.07
CA LYS A 94 7.22 6.75 -4.44
C LYS A 94 5.76 6.39 -4.65
N ILE A 95 5.15 5.73 -3.67
CA ILE A 95 3.71 5.42 -3.67
C ILE A 95 2.91 6.71 -3.70
N GLN A 96 3.26 7.69 -2.85
CA GLN A 96 2.58 8.99 -2.81
C GLN A 96 2.61 9.68 -4.17
N LYS A 97 3.73 9.67 -4.90
CA LYS A 97 3.82 10.24 -6.25
C LYS A 97 2.84 9.61 -7.24
N VAL A 98 2.61 8.29 -7.16
CA VAL A 98 1.61 7.62 -8.01
C VAL A 98 0.22 8.09 -7.64
N LEU A 99 -0.09 8.18 -6.34
CA LEU A 99 -1.38 8.64 -5.85
C LEU A 99 -1.64 10.10 -6.24
N ASP A 100 -0.63 10.97 -6.17
CA ASP A 100 -0.73 12.37 -6.55
C ASP A 100 -1.16 12.50 -8.03
N VAL A 101 -0.52 11.74 -8.93
CA VAL A 101 -0.90 11.70 -10.36
C VAL A 101 -2.33 11.21 -10.54
N TRP A 102 -2.73 10.13 -9.88
CA TRP A 102 -4.10 9.61 -9.99
C TRP A 102 -5.13 10.61 -9.46
N ASN A 103 -4.82 11.29 -8.36
CA ASN A 103 -5.69 12.31 -7.78
C ASN A 103 -5.81 13.55 -8.67
N GLU A 104 -4.74 13.96 -9.35
CA GLU A 104 -4.78 15.02 -10.36
C GLU A 104 -5.65 14.64 -11.57
N GLU A 105 -5.48 13.42 -12.09
CA GLU A 105 -6.31 12.90 -13.20
C GLU A 105 -7.80 12.85 -12.84
N LEU A 106 -8.13 12.51 -11.59
CA LEU A 106 -9.50 12.51 -11.09
C LEU A 106 -10.11 13.92 -10.98
N LEU A 107 -9.30 14.93 -10.67
CA LEU A 107 -9.74 16.33 -10.61
C LEU A 107 -9.96 16.93 -12.00
N ILE A 108 -9.23 16.47 -13.01
CA ILE A 108 -9.37 16.96 -14.40
C ILE A 108 -10.58 16.32 -15.10
N ASN A 109 -10.89 15.07 -14.77
CA ASN A 109 -11.94 14.29 -15.45
C ASN A 109 -13.26 14.18 -14.65
N GLY A 110 -13.34 14.77 -13.46
CA GLY A 110 -14.52 14.77 -12.58
C GLY A 110 -15.33 16.04 -12.71
#